data_AF-A0A367YIC1-F1
#
_entry.id   AF-A0A367YIC1-F1
#
_cell.length_a   1.000
_cell.length_b   1.000
_cell.length_c   1.000
_cell.angle_alpha   90.00
_cell.angle_beta   90.00
_cell.angle_gamma   90.00
#
_symmetry.space_group_name_H-M   'P 1'
#
loop_
_entity.id
_entity.type
_entity.pdbx_description
1 polymer ?
#
loop_
_entity_poly.entity_id
_entity_poly.type
_entity_poly.pdbx_seq_one_letter_code
_entity_poly.pdbx_strand_id
1 'polypeptide(L)'
;MKNILDKTTGKIIIGGKMDSASRYVSPTVIDDATWDDSSMQEEIFGPILPVLTYTDLTQACRDYNSQINTIATIIRSGGLVINDVLMHIALHNAPFGGIGKSGHGAYHGEFSYRAFTHERTVLEQNLWNDGSLSQDTHHIPIRRIDWLLVHKASMVEEFGSDVKVMSRLTDHPLLLGMDQCPWCSWYCGDFIGASL
;
A
#
# COMPACT_ATOMS: atom_id res chain seq x y z
N MET A 1 -21.93 15.23 15.91
CA MET A 1 -22.98 15.44 14.88
C MET A 1 -23.80 16.70 15.10
N LYS A 2 -24.50 16.89 16.22
CA LYS A 2 -25.25 18.16 16.45
C LYS A 2 -24.40 19.42 16.28
N ASN A 3 -23.19 19.42 16.86
CA ASN A 3 -22.22 20.51 16.68
C ASN A 3 -21.80 20.78 15.23
N ILE A 4 -21.81 19.75 14.36
CA ILE A 4 -21.50 19.88 12.93
C ILE A 4 -22.69 20.55 12.22
N LEU A 5 -23.91 20.05 12.44
CA LEU A 5 -25.09 20.60 11.78
C LEU A 5 -25.45 22.02 12.26
N ASP A 6 -25.16 22.36 13.52
CA ASP A 6 -25.43 23.70 14.07
C ASP A 6 -24.41 24.76 13.58
N LYS A 7 -23.20 24.33 13.18
CA LYS A 7 -22.09 25.22 12.77
C LYS A 7 -21.76 25.18 11.29
N THR A 8 -22.45 24.35 10.52
CA THR A 8 -22.22 24.29 9.07
C THR A 8 -22.59 25.62 8.43
N THR A 9 -21.69 26.07 7.56
CA THR A 9 -21.85 27.21 6.67
C THR A 9 -22.56 26.82 5.37
N GLY A 10 -22.52 25.53 5.02
CA GLY A 10 -23.21 24.97 3.87
C GLY A 10 -24.73 24.88 4.07
N LYS A 11 -25.43 24.58 2.99
CA LYS A 11 -26.90 24.50 2.96
C LYS A 11 -27.37 23.07 3.12
N ILE A 12 -28.13 22.79 4.17
CA ILE A 12 -28.82 21.50 4.32
C ILE A 12 -29.95 21.43 3.27
N ILE A 13 -29.79 20.57 2.26
CA ILE A 13 -30.78 20.39 1.19
C ILE A 13 -31.73 19.22 1.46
N ILE A 14 -31.24 18.17 2.15
CA ILE A 14 -31.99 16.97 2.49
C ILE A 14 -31.65 16.61 3.94
N GLY A 15 -32.64 16.16 4.72
CA GLY A 15 -32.41 15.66 6.08
C GLY A 15 -32.40 16.74 7.16
N GLY A 16 -31.40 16.71 8.04
CA GLY A 16 -31.23 17.64 9.16
C GLY A 16 -32.06 17.34 10.41
N LYS A 17 -32.86 16.26 10.41
CA LYS A 17 -33.63 15.85 11.58
C LYS A 17 -32.74 15.09 12.55
N MET A 18 -32.80 15.48 13.81
CA MET A 18 -32.11 14.78 14.90
C MET A 18 -33.09 14.56 16.04
N ASP A 19 -32.98 13.38 16.66
CA ASP A 19 -33.60 13.10 17.94
C ASP A 19 -32.54 12.53 18.89
N SER A 20 -32.21 13.33 19.91
CA SER A 20 -31.23 12.93 20.92
C SER A 20 -31.71 11.78 21.80
N ALA A 21 -33.03 11.62 21.99
CA ALA A 21 -33.56 10.56 22.85
C ALA A 21 -33.36 9.17 22.21
N SER A 22 -33.64 9.04 20.91
CA SER A 22 -33.41 7.80 20.16
C SER A 22 -32.00 7.66 19.56
N ARG A 23 -31.14 8.68 19.70
CA ARG A 23 -29.84 8.79 19.00
C ARG A 23 -29.99 8.73 17.47
N TYR A 24 -31.10 9.25 16.97
CA TYR A 24 -31.39 9.27 15.55
C TYR A 24 -30.85 10.53 14.89
N VAL A 25 -30.22 10.35 13.73
CA VAL A 25 -29.84 11.41 12.81
C VAL A 25 -30.31 10.97 11.42
N SER A 26 -31.13 11.78 10.77
CA SER A 26 -31.57 11.47 9.41
C SER A 26 -30.40 11.57 8.41
N PRO A 27 -30.38 10.77 7.33
CA PRO A 27 -29.49 10.99 6.19
C PRO A 27 -29.57 12.45 5.74
N THR A 28 -28.46 13.16 5.85
CA THR A 28 -28.38 14.60 5.66
C THR A 28 -27.38 14.93 4.58
N VAL A 29 -27.78 15.73 3.60
CA VAL A 29 -26.89 16.21 2.54
C VAL A 29 -26.71 17.72 2.71
N ILE A 30 -25.45 18.14 2.79
CA ILE A 30 -25.05 19.54 2.90
C ILE A 30 -24.47 19.93 1.55
N ASP A 31 -25.13 20.84 0.85
CA ASP A 31 -24.67 21.40 -0.41
C ASP A 31 -23.86 22.69 -0.18
N ASP A 32 -23.07 23.08 -1.17
CA ASP A 32 -22.17 24.24 -1.12
C ASP A 32 -21.24 24.24 0.12
N ALA A 33 -20.77 23.06 0.53
CA ALA A 33 -19.79 22.96 1.61
C ALA A 33 -18.41 23.49 1.17
N THR A 34 -17.70 24.17 2.05
CA THR A 34 -16.32 24.62 1.83
C THR A 34 -15.34 23.81 2.67
N TRP A 35 -14.04 23.92 2.36
CA TRP A 35 -12.98 23.25 3.13
C TRP A 35 -12.91 23.70 4.59
N ASP A 36 -13.36 24.91 4.90
CA ASP A 36 -13.43 25.45 6.26
C ASP A 36 -14.74 25.11 6.98
N ASP A 37 -15.65 24.38 6.32
CA ASP A 37 -16.91 23.98 6.93
C ASP A 37 -16.68 23.03 8.11
N SER A 38 -17.53 23.16 9.13
CA SER A 38 -17.47 22.29 10.31
C SER A 38 -17.60 20.79 10.00
N SER A 39 -18.26 20.42 8.89
CA SER A 39 -18.39 19.04 8.43
C SER A 39 -17.12 18.47 7.78
N MET A 40 -16.14 19.32 7.45
CA MET A 40 -14.91 18.95 6.75
C MET A 40 -13.66 18.94 7.65
N GLN A 41 -13.79 19.34 8.92
CA GLN A 41 -12.65 19.46 9.84
C GLN A 41 -12.22 18.11 10.45
N GLU A 42 -13.16 17.19 10.61
CA GLU A 42 -12.96 15.91 11.28
C GLU A 42 -13.74 14.82 10.54
N GLU A 43 -13.39 13.56 10.83
CA GLU A 43 -14.09 12.42 10.26
C GLU A 43 -15.53 12.34 10.80
N ILE A 44 -16.50 12.30 9.88
CA ILE A 44 -17.93 12.46 10.21
C ILE A 44 -18.49 11.24 10.97
N PHE A 45 -18.11 10.02 10.55
CA PHE A 45 -18.62 8.75 11.10
C PHE A 45 -20.15 8.71 11.31
N GLY A 46 -20.90 9.26 10.36
CA GLY A 46 -22.34 9.45 10.51
C GLY A 46 -23.05 9.71 9.19
N PRO A 47 -24.39 9.79 9.22
CA PRO A 47 -25.21 9.91 8.02
C PRO A 47 -25.28 11.36 7.51
N ILE A 48 -24.12 12.04 7.43
CA ILE A 48 -23.98 13.40 6.91
C ILE A 48 -23.05 13.35 5.71
N LEU A 49 -23.50 13.87 4.57
CA LEU A 49 -22.75 13.91 3.31
C LEU A 49 -22.56 15.36 2.87
N PRO A 50 -21.40 15.99 3.14
CA PRO A 50 -21.05 17.26 2.55
C PRO A 50 -20.69 17.09 1.07
N VAL A 51 -21.20 18.00 0.24
CA VAL A 51 -20.95 18.05 -1.20
C VAL A 51 -20.13 19.30 -1.49
N LEU A 52 -18.95 19.09 -2.06
CA LEU A 52 -18.05 20.14 -2.52
C LEU A 52 -18.04 20.15 -4.04
N THR A 53 -18.27 21.31 -4.63
CA THR A 53 -18.12 21.51 -6.07
C THR A 53 -16.69 21.88 -6.40
N TYR A 54 -16.14 21.27 -7.44
CA TYR A 54 -14.86 21.66 -8.02
C TYR A 54 -15.03 21.80 -9.53
N THR A 55 -14.31 22.73 -10.15
CA THR A 55 -14.32 22.92 -11.60
C THR A 55 -13.19 22.16 -12.29
N ASP A 56 -12.17 21.80 -11.51
CA ASP A 56 -10.92 21.31 -12.05
C ASP A 56 -10.42 20.09 -11.29
N LEU A 57 -10.50 18.93 -11.94
CA LEU A 57 -9.63 17.80 -11.60
C LEU A 57 -8.22 18.08 -12.13
N THR A 58 -8.14 18.70 -13.32
CA THR A 58 -7.42 19.97 -13.63
C THR A 58 -7.65 20.43 -15.11
N GLN A 59 -8.89 20.41 -15.63
CA GLN A 59 -9.31 20.79 -17.00
C GLN A 59 -9.25 19.67 -18.04
N ALA A 60 -9.65 18.49 -17.53
CA ALA A 60 -10.20 17.32 -18.22
C ALA A 60 -9.35 16.74 -19.36
N CYS A 61 -8.37 15.92 -18.97
CA CYS A 61 -7.94 14.74 -19.73
C CYS A 61 -9.11 14.18 -20.58
N ARG A 62 -8.96 14.20 -21.90
CA ARG A 62 -10.03 13.87 -22.87
C ARG A 62 -10.52 12.42 -22.77
N ASP A 63 -9.75 11.57 -22.10
CA ASP A 63 -10.07 10.16 -21.90
C ASP A 63 -10.40 9.90 -20.42
N TYR A 64 -11.57 9.32 -20.19
CA TYR A 64 -12.03 8.91 -18.86
C TYR A 64 -11.00 8.06 -18.09
N ASN A 65 -10.28 7.20 -18.80
CA ASN A 65 -9.26 6.31 -18.21
C ASN A 65 -8.00 7.06 -17.73
N SER A 66 -7.62 8.17 -18.38
CA SER A 66 -6.40 8.88 -17.96
C SER A 66 -6.60 9.64 -16.66
N GLN A 67 -7.80 10.18 -16.40
CA GLN A 67 -8.12 10.82 -15.11
C GLN A 67 -8.02 9.85 -13.94
N ILE A 68 -8.57 8.64 -14.11
CA ILE A 68 -8.52 7.59 -13.08
C ILE A 68 -7.08 7.18 -12.79
N ASN A 69 -6.26 6.99 -13.84
CA ASN A 69 -4.86 6.66 -13.67
C ASN A 69 -4.09 7.77 -12.95
N THR A 70 -4.36 9.03 -13.27
CA THR A 70 -3.79 10.18 -12.58
C THR A 70 -4.14 10.16 -11.08
N ILE A 71 -5.42 9.97 -10.74
CA ILE A 71 -5.88 9.90 -9.35
C ILE A 71 -5.20 8.73 -8.61
N ALA A 72 -5.18 7.55 -9.22
CA ALA A 72 -4.57 6.35 -8.64
C ALA A 72 -3.06 6.50 -8.40
N THR A 73 -2.39 7.31 -9.22
CA THR A 73 -0.94 7.55 -9.11
C THR A 73 -0.62 8.63 -8.07
N ILE A 74 -1.41 9.70 -8.02
CA ILE A 74 -1.13 10.87 -7.16
C ILE A 74 -1.60 10.63 -5.72
N ILE A 75 -2.76 9.98 -5.53
CA ILE A 75 -3.36 9.82 -4.21
C ILE A 75 -2.92 8.50 -3.57
N ARG A 76 -2.25 8.60 -2.42
CA ARG A 76 -1.93 7.44 -1.59
C ARG A 76 -3.09 7.13 -0.64
N SER A 77 -3.63 5.92 -0.73
CA SER A 77 -4.73 5.42 0.10
C SER A 77 -4.55 3.93 0.40
N GLY A 78 -5.30 3.40 1.38
CA GLY A 78 -5.27 1.98 1.71
C GLY A 78 -5.93 1.10 0.65
N GLY A 79 -6.93 1.62 -0.07
CA GLY A 79 -7.62 0.95 -1.15
C GLY A 79 -8.34 1.95 -2.04
N LEU A 80 -8.49 1.59 -3.32
CA LEU A 80 -9.18 2.38 -4.33
C LEU A 80 -10.24 1.51 -5.01
N VAL A 81 -11.45 2.07 -5.15
CA VAL A 81 -12.52 1.45 -5.92
C VAL A 81 -12.98 2.45 -6.97
N ILE A 82 -13.11 1.99 -8.21
CA ILE A 82 -13.58 2.79 -9.33
C ILE A 82 -15.04 2.43 -9.57
N ASN A 83 -15.91 3.44 -9.66
CA ASN A 83 -17.35 3.33 -9.91
C ASN A 83 -18.18 2.64 -8.81
N ASP A 84 -17.60 2.38 -7.65
CA ASP A 84 -18.31 1.78 -6.52
C ASP A 84 -17.68 2.22 -5.19
N VAL A 85 -18.37 1.97 -4.08
CA VAL A 85 -17.91 2.24 -2.72
C VAL A 85 -17.97 0.95 -1.90
N LEU A 86 -17.08 0.81 -0.91
CA LEU A 86 -17.00 -0.32 0.04
C LEU A 86 -16.65 -1.70 -0.54
N MET A 87 -17.06 -2.06 -1.75
CA MET A 87 -17.04 -3.44 -2.25
C MET A 87 -15.69 -4.15 -2.23
N HIS A 88 -14.57 -3.42 -2.29
CA HIS A 88 -13.23 -4.01 -2.15
C HIS A 88 -13.02 -4.76 -0.83
N ILE A 89 -13.77 -4.44 0.23
CA ILE A 89 -13.71 -5.18 1.50
C ILE A 89 -14.17 -6.63 1.35
N ALA A 90 -15.03 -6.94 0.36
CA ALA A 90 -15.51 -8.30 0.13
C ALA A 90 -14.47 -9.19 -0.58
N LEU A 91 -13.37 -8.61 -1.07
CA LEU A 91 -12.30 -9.33 -1.75
C LEU A 91 -11.36 -10.00 -0.74
N HIS A 92 -11.64 -11.26 -0.41
CA HIS A 92 -10.86 -12.03 0.55
C HIS A 92 -9.42 -12.30 0.10
N ASN A 93 -9.17 -12.26 -1.21
CA ASN A 93 -7.86 -12.48 -1.83
C ASN A 93 -7.08 -11.18 -2.05
N ALA A 94 -7.57 -10.04 -1.53
CA ALA A 94 -6.89 -8.75 -1.62
C ALA A 94 -6.56 -8.25 -0.20
N PRO A 95 -5.42 -7.56 -0.02
CA PRO A 95 -5.05 -7.00 1.28
C PRO A 95 -6.00 -5.85 1.63
N PHE A 96 -6.53 -5.86 2.85
CA PHE A 96 -7.31 -4.77 3.42
C PHE A 96 -6.55 -4.14 4.59
N GLY A 97 -6.27 -2.85 4.49
CA GLY A 97 -5.43 -2.13 5.44
C GLY A 97 -5.32 -0.65 5.13
N GLY A 98 -4.76 0.10 6.08
CA GLY A 98 -4.52 1.53 5.95
C GLY A 98 -3.06 1.86 5.62
N ILE A 99 -2.83 3.12 5.26
CA ILE A 99 -1.49 3.72 5.13
C ILE A 99 -1.42 5.04 5.90
N GLY A 100 -0.33 5.25 6.65
CA GLY A 100 -0.09 6.49 7.40
C GLY A 100 -1.07 6.66 8.58
N LYS A 101 -1.79 7.78 8.62
CA LYS A 101 -2.76 8.05 9.70
C LYS A 101 -3.97 7.11 9.69
N SER A 102 -4.23 6.44 8.56
CA SER A 102 -5.34 5.48 8.44
C SER A 102 -5.00 4.07 8.94
N GLY A 103 -3.72 3.77 9.20
CA GLY A 103 -3.27 2.47 9.71
C GLY A 103 -1.96 1.98 9.09
N HIS A 104 -1.48 0.83 9.58
CA HIS A 104 -0.31 0.12 9.06
C HIS A 104 -0.58 -1.39 9.04
N GLY A 105 0.00 -2.08 8.07
CA GLY A 105 -0.24 -3.50 7.83
C GLY A 105 -1.56 -3.76 7.09
N ALA A 106 -1.79 -5.02 6.74
CA ALA A 106 -2.98 -5.47 6.05
C ALA A 106 -3.36 -6.88 6.49
N TYR A 107 -4.65 -7.19 6.36
CA TYR A 107 -5.20 -8.52 6.62
C TYR A 107 -6.20 -8.89 5.48
N HIS A 108 -6.96 -9.96 5.68
CA HIS A 108 -7.79 -10.75 4.74
C HIS A 108 -7.08 -11.96 4.16
N GLY A 109 -7.80 -13.09 4.10
CA GLY A 109 -7.33 -14.34 3.50
C GLY A 109 -5.91 -14.71 3.95
N GLU A 110 -5.02 -14.88 2.98
CA GLU A 110 -3.60 -15.17 3.20
C GLU A 110 -2.85 -14.05 3.94
N PHE A 111 -3.24 -12.78 3.73
CA PHE A 111 -2.62 -11.64 4.40
C PHE A 111 -2.87 -11.67 5.91
N SER A 112 -4.04 -12.14 6.36
CA SER A 112 -4.28 -12.38 7.79
C SER A 112 -3.32 -13.45 8.34
N TYR A 113 -3.13 -14.55 7.61
CA TYR A 113 -2.22 -15.61 8.04
C TYR A 113 -0.79 -15.07 8.17
N ARG A 114 -0.30 -14.33 7.16
CA ARG A 114 1.02 -13.70 7.21
C ARG A 114 1.13 -12.67 8.34
N ALA A 115 0.10 -11.89 8.60
CA ALA A 115 0.09 -10.88 9.67
C ALA A 115 0.21 -11.49 11.08
N PHE A 116 -0.33 -12.70 11.29
CA PHE A 116 -0.29 -13.39 12.59
C PHE A 116 0.74 -14.53 12.65
N THR A 117 1.56 -14.70 11.61
CA THR A 117 2.60 -15.74 11.55
C THR A 117 3.97 -15.09 11.55
N HIS A 118 4.91 -15.68 12.28
CA HIS A 118 6.31 -15.30 12.21
C HIS A 118 7.03 -16.12 11.14
N GLU A 119 7.46 -15.47 10.05
CA GLU A 119 8.31 -16.09 9.03
C GLU A 119 9.73 -16.25 9.58
N ARG A 120 10.09 -17.49 9.94
CA ARG A 120 11.41 -17.82 10.49
C ARG A 120 12.37 -18.25 9.39
N THR A 121 13.42 -17.46 9.17
CA THR A 121 14.53 -17.86 8.30
C THR A 121 15.35 -18.98 8.95
N VAL A 122 15.56 -20.07 8.22
CA VAL A 122 16.44 -21.18 8.60
C VAL A 122 17.47 -21.37 7.50
N LEU A 123 18.74 -21.23 7.86
CA LEU A 123 19.87 -21.52 6.99
C LEU A 123 20.55 -22.79 7.50
N GLU A 124 20.64 -23.80 6.64
CA GLU A 124 21.46 -24.98 6.87
C GLU A 124 22.71 -24.86 5.99
N GLN A 125 23.87 -24.62 6.63
CA GLN A 125 25.15 -24.52 5.94
C GLN A 125 25.96 -25.78 6.22
N ASN A 126 26.42 -26.42 5.14
CA ASN A 126 27.35 -27.53 5.27
C ASN A 126 28.68 -27.08 5.88
N LEU A 127 29.23 -27.88 6.80
CA LEU A 127 30.45 -27.59 7.57
C LEU A 127 31.69 -27.29 6.70
N TRP A 128 31.74 -27.79 5.46
CA TRP A 128 32.87 -27.53 4.54
C TRP A 128 32.87 -26.13 3.94
N ASN A 129 31.75 -25.40 3.96
CA ASN A 129 31.66 -24.02 3.47
C ASN A 129 32.08 -22.96 4.52
N ASP A 130 32.16 -23.34 5.80
CA ASP A 130 32.47 -22.46 6.93
C ASP A 130 33.88 -21.83 6.83
N GLY A 131 34.86 -22.62 6.37
CA GLY A 131 36.26 -22.19 6.28
C GLY A 131 36.57 -21.13 5.21
N SER A 132 35.63 -20.85 4.30
CA SER A 132 35.85 -19.92 3.16
C SER A 132 35.40 -18.49 3.41
N LEU A 133 34.47 -18.26 4.34
CA LEU A 133 33.86 -16.95 4.63
C LEU A 133 34.38 -16.34 5.94
N SER A 134 34.96 -17.15 6.82
CA SER A 134 35.52 -16.73 8.12
C SER A 134 36.93 -16.12 8.04
N GLN A 135 37.54 -15.99 6.87
CA GLN A 135 38.91 -15.44 6.78
C GLN A 135 38.90 -13.92 6.67
N ASP A 136 39.47 -13.27 7.69
CA ASP A 136 39.73 -11.83 7.77
C ASP A 136 40.19 -11.25 6.41
N THR A 137 39.33 -10.44 5.80
CA THR A 137 39.55 -9.80 4.49
C THR A 137 40.64 -8.72 4.50
N HIS A 138 41.41 -8.56 5.58
CA HIS A 138 42.43 -7.53 5.69
C HIS A 138 43.73 -7.83 4.91
N HIS A 139 43.92 -9.05 4.39
CA HIS A 139 45.15 -9.41 3.66
C HIS A 139 44.95 -10.18 2.34
N ILE A 140 43.74 -10.25 1.80
CA ILE A 140 43.51 -10.93 0.52
C ILE A 140 43.77 -9.94 -0.63
N PRO A 141 44.78 -10.13 -1.50
CA PRO A 141 44.95 -9.26 -2.65
C PRO A 141 43.72 -9.38 -3.57
N ILE A 142 43.20 -8.23 -4.01
CA ILE A 142 41.96 -8.05 -4.80
C ILE A 142 41.84 -9.05 -5.98
N ARG A 143 42.97 -9.50 -6.55
CA ARG A 143 43.03 -10.51 -7.61
C ARG A 143 42.43 -11.89 -7.27
N ARG A 144 42.21 -12.23 -5.99
CA ARG A 144 41.68 -13.53 -5.57
C ARG A 144 40.15 -13.55 -5.45
N ILE A 145 39.51 -12.38 -5.39
CA ILE A 145 38.05 -12.24 -5.40
C ILE A 145 37.51 -12.47 -6.83
N ASP A 146 38.17 -11.94 -7.85
CA ASP A 146 37.82 -12.19 -9.26
C ASP A 146 37.87 -13.68 -9.62
N TRP A 147 38.86 -14.42 -9.11
CA TRP A 147 38.98 -15.85 -9.39
C TRP A 147 37.81 -16.65 -8.80
N LEU A 148 37.36 -16.30 -7.58
CA LEU A 148 36.20 -16.91 -6.94
C LEU A 148 34.89 -16.53 -7.65
N LEU A 149 34.71 -15.28 -8.06
CA LEU A 149 33.51 -14.85 -8.81
C LEU A 149 33.40 -15.52 -10.18
N VAL A 150 34.54 -15.73 -10.87
CA VAL A 150 34.57 -16.35 -12.21
C VAL A 150 34.48 -17.88 -12.17
N HIS A 151 34.99 -18.55 -11.12
CA HIS A 151 35.01 -20.02 -11.05
C HIS A 151 33.95 -20.66 -10.13
N LYS A 152 33.23 -19.90 -9.28
CA LYS A 152 32.04 -20.44 -8.57
C LYS A 152 30.80 -20.52 -9.45
N ALA A 153 30.80 -19.89 -10.63
CA ALA A 153 29.70 -20.00 -11.59
C ALA A 153 29.49 -21.44 -12.11
N SER A 154 30.51 -22.32 -12.04
CA SER A 154 30.36 -23.73 -12.44
C SER A 154 29.86 -24.66 -11.34
N MET A 155 29.66 -24.18 -10.11
CA MET A 155 29.19 -24.98 -8.97
C MET A 155 27.72 -24.74 -8.61
N VAL A 156 26.98 -24.08 -9.51
CA VAL A 156 25.53 -23.83 -9.38
C VAL A 156 24.71 -24.86 -10.18
N GLU A 157 25.33 -25.64 -11.07
CA GLU A 157 24.60 -26.60 -11.93
C GLU A 157 24.27 -27.95 -11.27
N GLU A 158 24.80 -28.28 -10.09
CA GLU A 158 24.56 -29.57 -9.41
C GLU A 158 23.74 -29.50 -8.11
N PHE A 159 23.11 -28.35 -7.79
CA PHE A 159 22.15 -28.28 -6.69
C PHE A 159 20.76 -28.70 -7.16
N GLY A 160 20.53 -30.02 -7.12
CA GLY A 160 19.20 -30.59 -7.15
C GLY A 160 18.31 -29.99 -6.04
N SER A 161 17.27 -29.26 -6.48
CA SER A 161 15.89 -29.24 -5.98
C SER A 161 15.52 -29.09 -4.49
N ASP A 162 16.42 -29.01 -3.52
CA ASP A 162 16.03 -29.00 -2.09
C ASP A 162 16.15 -27.66 -1.35
N VAL A 163 16.23 -26.54 -2.09
CA VAL A 163 15.80 -25.24 -1.56
C VAL A 163 14.30 -25.12 -1.80
N LYS A 164 13.48 -25.69 -0.90
CA LYS A 164 12.04 -25.42 -0.85
C LYS A 164 11.81 -24.02 -0.26
N VAL A 165 12.03 -23.00 -1.06
CA VAL A 165 11.30 -21.74 -0.88
C VAL A 165 9.90 -22.00 -1.42
N MET A 166 8.91 -22.14 -0.54
CA MET A 166 7.51 -22.18 -0.92
C MET A 166 7.07 -20.75 -1.32
N SER A 167 7.54 -20.26 -2.47
CA SER A 167 7.02 -19.05 -3.11
C SER A 167 6.27 -19.45 -4.38
N ARG A 168 4.95 -19.58 -4.26
CA ARG A 168 4.05 -19.69 -5.40
C ARG A 168 3.08 -18.52 -5.31
N LEU A 169 3.26 -17.53 -6.20
CA LEU A 169 2.25 -16.62 -6.77
C LEU A 169 2.88 -15.28 -7.18
N THR A 170 3.59 -15.23 -8.30
CA THR A 170 3.78 -13.98 -9.07
C THR A 170 3.96 -14.30 -10.55
N ASP A 171 2.97 -14.97 -11.16
CA ASP A 171 2.78 -14.94 -12.61
C ASP A 171 1.55 -14.09 -12.91
N HIS A 172 1.70 -12.76 -12.80
CA HIS A 172 0.71 -11.82 -13.32
C HIS A 172 1.44 -10.65 -14.02
N PRO A 173 1.17 -10.36 -15.30
CA PRO A 173 1.95 -9.40 -16.11
C PRO A 173 1.78 -7.91 -15.75
N LEU A 174 1.24 -7.56 -14.58
CA LEU A 174 0.86 -6.18 -14.24
C LEU A 174 1.91 -5.39 -13.45
N LEU A 175 3.07 -5.98 -13.12
CA LEU A 175 4.10 -5.34 -12.29
C LEU A 175 5.21 -4.61 -13.08
N LEU A 176 5.18 -4.60 -14.41
CA LEU A 176 6.24 -4.00 -15.25
C LEU A 176 6.12 -2.47 -15.45
N GLY A 177 5.34 -1.76 -14.62
CA GLY A 177 5.07 -0.32 -14.79
C GLY A 177 5.70 0.61 -13.75
N MET A 178 6.43 0.09 -12.76
CA MET A 178 6.85 0.87 -11.58
C MET A 178 8.17 1.66 -11.75
N ASP A 179 8.86 1.56 -12.88
CA ASP A 179 10.21 2.11 -13.06
C ASP A 179 10.29 3.61 -13.40
N GLN A 180 9.17 4.35 -13.42
CA GLN A 180 9.12 5.72 -13.95
C GLN A 180 8.76 6.81 -12.92
N CYS A 181 8.71 6.51 -11.61
CA CYS A 181 8.37 7.52 -10.60
C CYS A 181 9.64 8.06 -9.88
N PRO A 182 10.05 9.34 -10.09
CA PRO A 182 11.26 9.92 -9.50
C PRO A 182 11.22 10.08 -7.96
N TRP A 183 10.05 9.83 -7.35
CA TRP A 183 9.81 10.01 -5.93
C TRP A 183 10.02 8.74 -5.09
N CYS A 184 10.24 7.56 -5.72
CA CYS A 184 10.54 6.31 -4.99
C CYS A 184 12.00 6.20 -4.51
N SER A 185 12.90 7.08 -4.97
CA SER A 185 14.33 7.04 -4.60
C SER A 185 14.59 7.24 -3.10
N TRP A 186 13.68 7.91 -2.37
CA TRP A 186 13.87 8.22 -0.95
C TRP A 186 13.36 7.17 0.03
N TYR A 187 12.56 6.18 -0.42
CA TYR A 187 12.02 5.12 0.45
C TYR A 187 12.47 3.71 0.09
N CYS A 188 13.12 3.53 -1.07
CA CYS A 188 13.72 2.26 -1.50
C CYS A 188 15.25 2.21 -1.31
N GLY A 189 15.82 3.17 -0.57
CA GLY A 189 17.28 3.37 -0.47
C GLY A 189 18.05 2.39 0.40
N ASP A 190 17.40 1.55 1.22
CA ASP A 190 18.12 0.72 2.22
C ASP A 190 17.81 -0.78 2.18
N PHE A 191 17.27 -1.33 1.08
CA PHE A 191 17.05 -2.79 1.00
C PHE A 191 17.40 -3.50 -0.31
N ILE A 192 17.89 -2.79 -1.34
CA ILE A 192 18.40 -3.44 -2.56
C ILE A 192 19.78 -2.88 -2.87
N GLY A 193 20.73 -3.31 -2.05
CA GLY A 193 22.15 -3.01 -2.19
C GLY A 193 22.99 -4.24 -1.85
N ALA A 194 22.67 -5.39 -2.46
CA ALA A 194 23.58 -6.53 -2.53
C ALA A 194 23.18 -7.49 -3.67
N SER A 195 24.07 -7.57 -4.66
CA SER A 195 24.31 -8.68 -5.59
C SER A 195 23.20 -9.12 -6.55
N LEU A 196 23.36 -8.73 -7.82
CA LEU A 196 24.00 -9.61 -8.82
C LEU A 196 25.16 -8.86 -9.48
#